data_AF-A0A8T3WCZ9-F1
#
_entry.id   AF-A0A8T3WCZ9-F1
#
_cell.length_a   1.000
_cell.length_b   1.000
_cell.length_c   1.000
_cell.angle_alpha   90.00
_cell.angle_beta   90.00
_cell.angle_gamma   90.00
#
_symmetry.space_group_name_H-M   'P 1'
#
loop_
_entity.id
_entity.type
_entity.pdbx_description
1 polymer ?
#
loop_
_entity_poly.entity_id
_entity_poly.type
_entity_poly.pdbx_seq_one_letter_code
_entity_poly.pdbx_strand_id
1 'polypeptide(L)'
;MNYKDKKLKLIKEFNEAFKKNKKIVLKKKTISNLFRYGNRKKENTATISLSDFNRIININIEENTLDVEGLATYEDIVDYCLPYNLLPTVTPELKNITIGGAIVGIGIESTCYRHGFVHISGTRKFLWNSWLYFKGKN
;
A
#
# COMPACT_ATOMS: atom_id res chain seq x y z
N MET A 1 -17.75 5.57 5.00
CA MET A 1 -17.87 4.13 5.26
C MET A 1 -16.72 3.70 6.17
N ASN A 2 -17.02 3.08 7.31
CA ASN A 2 -16.01 2.62 8.28
C ASN A 2 -15.28 1.38 7.73
N TYR A 3 -14.09 1.07 8.23
CA TYR A 3 -13.30 -0.10 7.83
C TYR A 3 -14.11 -1.41 7.95
N LYS A 4 -14.88 -1.57 9.03
CA LYS A 4 -15.76 -2.73 9.25
C LYS A 4 -16.78 -2.90 8.11
N ASP A 5 -17.42 -1.81 7.69
CA ASP A 5 -18.43 -1.83 6.63
C ASP A 5 -17.81 -2.19 5.27
N LYS A 6 -16.64 -1.60 4.95
CA LYS A 6 -15.87 -1.94 3.74
C LYS A 6 -15.52 -3.42 3.72
N LYS A 7 -15.04 -3.96 4.84
CA LYS A 7 -14.68 -5.38 4.98
C LYS A 7 -15.88 -6.29 4.79
N LEU A 8 -17.03 -5.97 5.39
CA LEU A 8 -18.25 -6.79 5.24
C LEU A 8 -18.76 -6.80 3.80
N LYS A 9 -18.77 -5.64 3.14
CA LYS A 9 -19.11 -5.53 1.71
C LYS A 9 -18.18 -6.39 0.86
N LEU A 10 -16.88 -6.29 1.08
CA LEU A 10 -15.87 -7.07 0.36
C LEU A 10 -16.07 -8.58 0.53
N ILE A 11 -16.29 -9.05 1.76
CA ILE A 11 -16.52 -10.47 2.06
C ILE A 11 -17.79 -10.97 1.36
N LYS A 12 -18.86 -10.17 1.35
CA LYS A 12 -20.10 -10.52 0.66
C LYS A 12 -19.88 -10.69 -0.84
N GLU A 13 -19.26 -9.71 -1.49
CA GLU A 13 -18.94 -9.75 -2.93
C GLU A 13 -18.03 -10.94 -3.28
N PHE A 14 -17.02 -11.19 -2.44
CA PHE A 14 -16.12 -12.34 -2.59
C PHE A 14 -16.85 -13.67 -2.51
N ASN A 15 -17.68 -13.86 -1.48
CA ASN A 15 -18.43 -15.10 -1.28
C ASN A 15 -19.43 -15.36 -2.41
N GLU A 16 -20.09 -14.32 -2.93
CA GLU A 16 -21.00 -14.44 -4.07
C GLU A 16 -20.27 -14.83 -5.36
N ALA A 17 -19.09 -14.26 -5.60
CA ALA A 17 -18.24 -14.62 -6.75
C ALA A 17 -17.68 -16.04 -6.63
N PHE A 18 -17.25 -16.41 -5.42
CA PHE A 18 -16.71 -17.73 -5.11
C PHE A 18 -17.76 -18.83 -5.30
N LYS A 19 -18.98 -18.64 -4.78
CA LYS A 19 -20.11 -19.58 -4.97
C LYS A 19 -20.46 -19.80 -6.44
N LYS A 20 -20.29 -18.78 -7.28
CA LYS A 20 -20.57 -18.85 -8.73
C LYS A 20 -19.38 -19.40 -9.54
N ASN A 21 -18.33 -19.90 -8.87
CA ASN A 21 -17.08 -20.38 -9.47
C ASN A 21 -16.50 -19.40 -10.52
N LYS A 22 -16.58 -18.09 -10.23
CA LYS A 22 -16.06 -17.04 -11.11
C LYS A 22 -14.58 -16.80 -10.80
N LYS A 23 -13.80 -16.51 -11.83
CA LYS A 23 -12.44 -16.00 -11.66
C LYS A 23 -12.48 -14.60 -11.04
N ILE A 24 -11.90 -14.45 -9.86
CA ILE A 24 -11.92 -13.18 -9.13
C ILE A 24 -10.76 -12.29 -9.61
N VAL A 25 -11.07 -11.03 -9.91
CA VAL A 25 -10.10 -10.01 -10.28
C VAL A 25 -10.27 -8.81 -9.36
N LEU A 26 -9.18 -8.36 -8.75
CA LEU A 26 -9.18 -7.19 -7.90
C LEU A 26 -8.98 -5.93 -8.76
N LYS A 27 -9.92 -5.00 -8.66
CA LYS A 27 -9.80 -3.66 -9.24
C LYS A 27 -9.28 -2.71 -8.16
N LYS A 28 -8.19 -2.02 -8.48
CA LYS A 28 -7.64 -0.92 -7.69
C LYS A 28 -7.86 0.40 -8.41
N LYS A 29 -7.86 1.51 -7.65
CA LYS A 29 -7.97 2.88 -8.20
C LYS A 29 -6.71 3.30 -8.96
N THR A 30 -5.54 2.84 -8.51
CA THR A 30 -4.24 3.25 -9.06
C THR A 30 -3.91 2.57 -10.38
N ILE A 31 -3.05 3.22 -11.16
CA ILE A 31 -2.53 2.69 -12.41
C ILE A 31 -1.75 1.39 -12.13
N SER A 32 -1.81 0.46 -13.10
CA SER A 32 -1.07 -0.79 -13.02
C SER A 32 0.38 -0.57 -13.46
N ASN A 33 1.34 -0.73 -12.55
CA ASN A 33 2.78 -0.74 -12.87
C ASN A 33 3.24 -2.10 -13.45
N LEU A 34 2.32 -2.82 -14.10
CA LEU A 34 2.57 -4.14 -14.66
C LEU A 34 2.90 -4.00 -16.14
N PHE A 35 4.11 -4.34 -16.53
CA PHE A 35 4.56 -4.40 -17.91
C PHE A 35 4.03 -5.66 -18.60
N ARG A 36 2.71 -5.74 -18.76
CA ARG A 36 2.07 -6.85 -19.48
C ARG A 36 1.25 -6.31 -20.63
N TYR A 37 1.76 -6.52 -21.84
CA TYR A 37 1.08 -6.19 -23.08
C TYR A 37 0.17 -7.36 -23.47
N GLY A 38 -1.14 -7.11 -23.57
CA GLY A 38 -2.09 -8.11 -24.06
C GLY A 38 -3.51 -8.00 -23.50
N ASN A 39 -4.49 -8.39 -24.32
CA ASN A 39 -5.91 -8.42 -23.95
C ASN A 39 -6.19 -9.61 -23.02
N ARG A 40 -6.69 -9.33 -21.80
CA ARG A 40 -7.18 -10.38 -20.90
C ARG A 40 -8.56 -10.84 -21.37
N LYS A 41 -8.73 -12.12 -21.69
CA LYS A 41 -10.06 -12.73 -21.83
C LYS A 41 -10.83 -12.53 -20.52
N LYS A 42 -12.00 -11.88 -20.59
CA LYS A 42 -12.85 -11.54 -19.44
C LYS A 42 -13.93 -12.59 -19.14
N GLU A 43 -13.86 -13.75 -19.79
CA GLU A 43 -14.83 -14.81 -19.63
C GLU A 43 -14.88 -15.32 -18.18
N ASN A 44 -16.10 -15.45 -17.65
CA ASN A 44 -16.39 -15.93 -16.30
C ASN A 44 -15.63 -15.17 -15.17
N THR A 45 -15.43 -13.85 -15.33
CA THR A 45 -14.75 -13.02 -14.32
C THR A 45 -15.70 -12.26 -13.40
N ALA A 46 -15.37 -12.19 -12.11
CA ALA A 46 -15.97 -11.29 -11.13
C ALA A 46 -14.94 -10.23 -10.75
N THR A 47 -15.24 -8.96 -11.00
CA THR A 47 -14.34 -7.87 -10.63
C THR A 47 -14.81 -7.27 -9.31
N ILE A 48 -13.94 -7.32 -8.29
CA ILE A 48 -14.21 -6.79 -6.96
C ILE A 48 -13.37 -5.53 -6.77
N SER A 49 -14.01 -4.44 -6.38
CA SER A 49 -13.33 -3.15 -6.19
C SER A 49 -12.73 -3.07 -4.78
N LEU A 50 -11.43 -2.82 -4.72
CA LEU A 50 -10.72 -2.48 -3.48
C LEU A 50 -10.51 -0.97 -3.32
N SER A 51 -11.04 -0.15 -4.24
CA SER A 51 -10.74 1.28 -4.37
C SER A 51 -10.95 2.11 -3.09
N ASP A 52 -11.78 1.63 -2.17
CA ASP A 52 -12.09 2.28 -0.90
C ASP A 52 -11.05 1.99 0.20
N PHE A 53 -10.14 1.03 0.02
CA PHE A 53 -9.12 0.61 1.00
C PHE A 53 -7.82 1.41 0.86
N ASN A 54 -7.91 2.74 0.87
CA ASN A 54 -6.81 3.65 0.57
C ASN A 54 -6.54 4.71 1.65
N ARG A 55 -6.98 4.47 2.89
CA ARG A 55 -6.87 5.45 3.99
C ARG A 55 -5.71 5.16 4.93
N ILE A 56 -5.26 6.21 5.58
CA ILE A 56 -4.42 6.13 6.78
C ILE A 56 -5.35 5.98 7.98
N ILE A 57 -5.04 5.04 8.86
CA ILE A 57 -5.87 4.62 9.99
C ILE A 57 -5.39 5.30 11.27
N ASN A 58 -4.09 5.21 11.56
CA ASN A 58 -3.51 5.73 12.78
C ASN A 58 -1.99 5.96 12.63
N ILE A 59 -1.44 6.88 13.41
CA ILE A 59 0.01 7.08 13.55
C ILE A 59 0.39 6.97 15.02
N ASN A 60 1.46 6.22 15.31
CA ASN A 60 2.07 6.17 16.62
C ASN A 60 3.49 6.73 16.50
N ILE A 61 3.68 7.95 17.01
CA ILE A 61 4.94 8.70 16.91
C ILE A 61 6.01 8.07 17.82
N GLU A 62 5.62 7.59 19.00
CA GLU A 62 6.54 6.97 19.97
C GLU A 62 7.13 5.69 19.39
N GLU A 63 6.28 4.84 18.83
CA GLU A 63 6.68 3.57 18.21
C GLU A 63 7.17 3.71 16.76
N ASN A 64 7.03 4.90 16.16
CA ASN A 64 7.31 5.17 14.74
C ASN A 64 6.59 4.19 13.79
N THR A 65 5.30 3.97 14.03
CA THR A 65 4.45 3.10 13.23
C THR A 65 3.28 3.85 12.61
N LEU A 66 2.81 3.35 11.47
CA LEU A 66 1.69 3.90 10.73
C LEU A 66 0.77 2.75 10.32
N ASP A 67 -0.48 2.80 10.77
CA ASP A 67 -1.51 1.88 10.33
C ASP A 67 -2.17 2.44 9.07
N VAL A 68 -2.14 1.68 7.98
CA VAL A 68 -2.67 2.11 6.68
C VAL A 68 -3.43 0.98 5.98
N GLU A 69 -4.42 1.36 5.18
CA GLU A 69 -5.09 0.43 4.27
C GLU A 69 -4.22 0.14 3.04
N GLY A 70 -4.32 -1.08 2.50
CA GLY A 70 -3.36 -1.59 1.53
C GLY A 70 -3.24 -0.84 0.19
N LEU A 71 -4.24 -0.04 -0.20
CA LEU A 71 -4.19 0.81 -1.40
C LEU A 71 -3.83 2.27 -1.11
N ALA A 72 -3.44 2.63 0.12
CA ALA A 72 -2.84 3.94 0.38
C ALA A 72 -1.58 4.09 -0.47
N THR A 73 -1.44 5.21 -1.17
CA THR A 73 -0.26 5.47 -2.00
C THR A 73 0.91 5.95 -1.13
N TYR A 74 2.13 5.77 -1.63
CA TYR A 74 3.30 6.34 -0.94
C TYR A 74 3.27 7.87 -0.90
N GLU A 75 2.69 8.52 -1.91
CA GLU A 75 2.38 9.96 -1.85
C GLU A 75 1.50 10.29 -0.65
N ASP A 76 0.33 9.65 -0.53
CA ASP A 76 -0.60 9.91 0.58
C ASP A 76 0.07 9.68 1.95
N ILE A 77 0.88 8.63 2.04
CA ILE A 77 1.62 8.27 3.25
C ILE A 77 2.67 9.34 3.60
N VAL A 78 3.48 9.76 2.63
CA VAL A 78 4.50 10.79 2.84
C VAL A 78 3.86 12.10 3.25
N ASP A 79 2.85 12.56 2.51
CA ASP A 79 2.13 13.81 2.79
C ASP A 79 1.55 13.83 4.20
N TYR A 80 1.03 12.70 4.67
CA TYR A 80 0.50 12.58 6.03
C TYR A 80 1.58 12.55 7.12
N CYS A 81 2.76 11.99 6.83
CA CYS A 81 3.84 11.87 7.82
C CYS A 81 4.68 13.16 7.94
N LEU A 82 4.73 13.97 6.88
CA LEU A 82 5.53 15.19 6.83
C LEU A 82 5.27 16.16 8.00
N PRO A 83 4.02 16.45 8.41
CA PRO A 83 3.74 17.32 9.57
C PRO A 83 4.30 16.82 10.91
N TYR A 84 4.60 15.53 11.01
CA TYR A 84 5.19 14.89 12.20
C TYR A 84 6.71 14.75 12.10
N ASN A 85 7.34 15.32 11.06
CA ASN A 85 8.77 15.18 10.75
C ASN A 85 9.21 13.72 10.51
N LEU A 86 8.28 12.87 10.08
CA LEU A 86 8.48 11.45 9.82
C LEU A 86 8.38 11.14 8.32
N LEU A 87 9.08 10.10 7.88
CA LEU A 87 8.98 9.54 6.53
C LEU A 87 9.02 8.01 6.56
N PRO A 88 8.47 7.32 5.55
CA PRO A 88 8.65 5.88 5.40
C PRO A 88 10.13 5.50 5.32
N THR A 89 10.55 4.45 6.03
CA THR A 89 11.95 3.96 6.03
C THR A 89 12.45 3.59 4.63
N VAL A 90 11.55 3.11 3.79
CA VAL A 90 11.79 2.85 2.38
C VAL A 90 10.68 3.53 1.59
N THR A 91 11.05 4.53 0.80
CA THR A 91 10.12 5.31 -0.04
C THR A 91 10.43 5.01 -1.51
N PRO A 92 9.61 4.19 -2.20
CA PRO A 92 9.73 3.93 -3.62
C PRO A 92 9.58 5.18 -4.48
N GLU A 93 10.34 5.27 -5.57
CA GLU A 93 10.34 6.40 -6.52
C GLU A 93 8.96 6.62 -7.20
N LEU A 94 8.17 5.56 -7.35
CA LEU A 94 6.90 5.61 -8.04
C LEU A 94 5.79 6.20 -7.15
N LYS A 95 5.53 7.49 -7.32
CA LYS A 95 4.47 8.27 -6.65
C LYS A 95 3.13 7.52 -6.40
N ASN A 96 2.60 6.86 -7.42
CA ASN A 96 1.29 6.17 -7.37
C ASN A 96 1.35 4.72 -6.85
N ILE A 97 2.51 4.23 -6.41
CA ILE A 97 2.63 2.88 -5.88
C ILE A 97 1.90 2.80 -4.53
N THR A 98 1.09 1.76 -4.38
CA THR A 98 0.37 1.48 -3.14
C THR A 98 1.24 0.70 -2.18
N ILE A 99 1.11 0.91 -0.87
CA ILE A 99 1.85 0.15 0.15
C ILE A 99 1.70 -1.38 -0.03
N GLY A 100 0.49 -1.88 -0.26
CA GLY A 100 0.27 -3.31 -0.50
C GLY A 100 0.94 -3.82 -1.78
N GLY A 101 1.01 -2.97 -2.81
CA GLY A 101 1.73 -3.27 -4.05
C GLY A 101 3.24 -3.33 -3.84
N ALA A 102 3.81 -2.42 -3.05
CA ALA A 102 5.23 -2.42 -2.71
C ALA A 102 5.61 -3.58 -1.79
N ILE A 103 4.74 -3.99 -0.86
CA ILE A 103 4.98 -5.16 -0.01
C ILE A 103 4.98 -6.44 -0.85
N VAL A 104 3.92 -6.69 -1.64
CA VAL A 104 3.78 -7.93 -2.43
C VAL A 104 4.79 -7.98 -3.58
N GLY A 105 5.07 -6.83 -4.19
CA GLY A 105 6.03 -6.71 -5.30
C GLY A 105 7.49 -6.64 -4.88
N ILE A 106 7.79 -6.65 -3.58
CA ILE A 106 9.13 -6.42 -3.01
C ILE A 106 9.71 -5.12 -3.58
N GLY A 107 9.13 -3.98 -3.19
CA GLY A 107 9.67 -2.67 -3.52
C GLY A 107 11.12 -2.57 -3.03
N ILE A 108 12.03 -2.22 -3.93
CA ILE A 108 13.45 -2.05 -3.66
C ILE A 108 13.80 -0.60 -3.93
N GLU A 109 14.52 0.01 -2.99
CA GLU A 109 15.17 1.30 -3.19
C GLU A 109 16.53 1.34 -2.51
N SER A 110 17.28 2.42 -2.78
CA SER A 110 18.60 2.65 -2.19
C SER A 110 18.61 2.55 -0.65
N THR A 111 17.55 3.00 0.03
CA THR A 111 17.46 2.93 1.50
C THR A 111 17.24 1.50 2.01
N CYS A 112 16.85 0.55 1.16
CA CYS A 112 16.76 -0.87 1.52
C CYS A 112 18.10 -1.44 1.97
N TYR A 113 19.23 -0.86 1.53
CA TYR A 113 20.57 -1.27 1.97
C TYR A 113 20.71 -1.17 3.50
N ARG A 114 20.08 -0.18 4.14
CA ARG A 114 20.14 0.02 5.59
C ARG A 114 18.92 -0.52 6.33
N HIS A 115 17.76 -0.46 5.72
CA HIS A 115 16.48 -0.72 6.39
C HIS A 115 15.82 -2.04 5.98
N GLY A 116 16.46 -2.82 5.10
CA GLY A 116 15.86 -4.01 4.49
C GLY A 116 14.75 -3.63 3.51
N PHE A 117 14.10 -4.64 2.92
CA PHE A 117 13.05 -4.41 1.93
C PHE A 117 11.74 -3.89 2.55
N VAL A 118 10.87 -3.33 1.72
CA VAL A 118 9.56 -2.77 2.14
C VAL A 118 8.73 -3.77 2.97
N HIS A 119 8.74 -5.05 2.61
CA HIS A 119 7.97 -6.08 3.32
C HIS A 119 8.54 -6.45 4.70
N ILE A 120 9.81 -6.15 4.97
CA ILE A 120 10.46 -6.40 6.26
C ILE A 120 10.30 -5.16 7.14
N SER A 121 10.63 -3.99 6.61
CA SER A 121 10.55 -2.71 7.33
C SER A 121 9.11 -2.32 7.69
N GLY A 122 8.13 -2.64 6.83
CA GLY A 122 6.71 -2.35 7.05
C GLY A 122 6.01 -3.11 8.18
N THR A 123 6.71 -3.99 8.91
CA THR A 123 6.09 -4.84 9.95
C THR A 123 6.39 -4.43 11.39
N ARG A 124 7.38 -3.56 11.64
CA ARG A 124 7.80 -3.20 13.02
C ARG A 124 8.18 -1.74 13.23
N LYS A 125 8.76 -1.07 12.23
CA LYS A 125 9.14 0.35 12.30
C LYS A 125 9.06 0.93 10.90
N PHE A 126 7.92 1.54 10.60
CA PHE A 126 7.60 2.03 9.27
C PHE A 126 8.12 3.44 9.04
N LEU A 127 8.28 4.22 10.11
CA LEU A 127 8.66 5.62 10.05
C LEU A 127 10.07 5.86 10.59
N TRP A 128 10.74 6.87 10.01
CA TRP A 128 12.04 7.35 10.44
C TRP A 128 12.12 8.88 10.38
N ASN A 129 12.98 9.47 11.21
CA ASN A 129 13.17 10.90 11.29
C ASN A 129 13.91 11.43 10.05
N SER A 130 13.20 12.21 9.23
CA SER A 130 13.72 12.75 7.96
C SER A 130 14.94 13.65 8.13
N TRP A 131 15.05 14.33 9.27
CA TRP A 131 16.12 15.30 9.57
C TRP A 131 17.51 14.67 9.81
N LEU A 132 17.58 13.39 10.17
CA LEU A 132 18.86 12.73 10.46
C LEU A 132 19.72 12.52 9.20
N TYR A 133 19.14 12.55 8.00
CA TYR A 133 19.91 12.45 6.75
C TYR A 133 20.29 13.82 6.17
N PHE A 134 19.43 14.84 6.30
CA PHE A 134 19.75 16.19 5.82
C PHE A 134 20.81 16.92 6.66
N LYS A 135 20.99 16.55 7.93
CA LYS A 135 22.11 17.05 8.76
C LYS A 135 23.41 16.24 8.62
N GLY A 136 23.43 15.18 7.81
CA GLY A 136 24.55 14.26 7.68
C GLY A 136 25.36 14.45 6.40
N LYS A 137 25.82 15.68 6.13
CA LYS A 137 27.01 16.05 5.33
C LYS A 137 27.12 17.57 5.34
N ASN A 138 27.79 18.09 6.36
CA ASN A 138 28.57 19.33 6.35
C ASN A 138 29.57 19.22 7.49
#